data_AF-A0A5C5SPD9-F1
#
_entry.id   AF-A0A5C5SPD9-F1
#
_cell.length_a   1.000
_cell.length_b   1.000
_cell.length_c   1.000
_cell.angle_alpha   90.00
_cell.angle_beta   90.00
_cell.angle_gamma   90.00
#
_symmetry.space_group_name_H-M   'P 1'
#
loop_
_entity.id
_entity.type
_entity.pdbx_description
1 polymer ?
#
loop_
_entity_poly.entity_id
_entity_poly.type
_entity_poly.pdbx_seq_one_letter_code
_entity_poly.pdbx_strand_id
1 'polypeptide(L)'
;MALYQNELAKVLQLTEDVYNQAKTIHSNMKDNDDSKLDELQSLFEKRGQAILRLDAFIQKQGHQWTLEDRGIIDQLKTLEAKLQPLITRLYESFSNQMKRINQTKQASKKYIGAYQTVSTDGSFIDKRN
;
A
#
# COMPACT_ATOMS: atom_id res chain seq x y z
N MET A 1 -27.39 -21.46 5.26
CA MET A 1 -25.95 -21.13 5.36
C MET A 1 -25.75 -20.34 6.66
N ALA A 2 -24.81 -20.73 7.51
CA ALA A 2 -24.57 -20.03 8.77
C ALA A 2 -23.92 -18.65 8.52
N LEU A 3 -24.15 -17.68 9.41
CA LEU A 3 -23.63 -16.31 9.23
C LEU A 3 -22.10 -16.26 9.11
N TYR A 4 -21.38 -17.12 9.85
CA TYR A 4 -19.94 -17.22 9.74
C TYR A 4 -19.49 -17.75 8.37
N GLN A 5 -20.25 -18.66 7.74
CA GLN A 5 -19.90 -19.21 6.42
C GLN A 5 -20.03 -18.14 5.34
N ASN A 6 -21.04 -17.27 5.45
CA ASN A 6 -21.21 -16.13 4.54
C ASN A 6 -20.03 -15.15 4.67
N GLU A 7 -19.60 -14.82 5.88
CA GLU A 7 -18.43 -13.95 6.06
C GLU A 7 -17.13 -14.65 5.63
N LEU A 8 -16.98 -15.97 5.84
CA LEU A 8 -15.82 -16.71 5.35
C LEU A 8 -15.72 -16.66 3.82
N ALA A 9 -16.81 -16.91 3.11
CA ALA A 9 -16.87 -16.78 1.66
C ALA A 9 -16.58 -15.35 1.20
N LYS A 10 -17.08 -14.35 1.93
CA LYS A 10 -16.81 -12.94 1.65
C LYS A 10 -15.33 -12.57 1.85
N VAL A 11 -14.68 -13.13 2.87
CA VAL A 11 -13.24 -12.96 3.09
C VAL A 11 -12.44 -13.56 1.94
N LEU A 12 -12.83 -14.73 1.42
CA LEU A 12 -12.22 -15.32 0.22
C LEU A 12 -12.37 -14.39 -0.99
N GLN A 13 -13.59 -13.99 -1.32
CA GLN A 13 -13.85 -13.10 -2.46
C GLN A 13 -13.02 -11.80 -2.38
N LEU A 14 -13.02 -11.14 -1.21
CA LEU A 14 -12.26 -9.91 -1.03
C LEU A 14 -10.75 -10.14 -1.12
N THR A 15 -10.25 -11.32 -0.72
CA THR A 15 -8.83 -11.68 -0.86
C THR A 15 -8.47 -11.88 -2.33
N GLU A 16 -9.35 -12.49 -3.12
CA GLU A 16 -9.19 -12.60 -4.58
C GLU A 16 -9.20 -11.23 -5.26
N ASP A 17 -10.13 -10.35 -4.88
CA ASP A 17 -10.23 -9.00 -5.41
C ASP A 17 -8.96 -8.19 -5.10
N VAL A 18 -8.48 -8.24 -3.85
CA VAL A 18 -7.20 -7.63 -3.44
C VAL A 18 -6.05 -8.19 -4.27
N TYR A 19 -5.98 -9.52 -4.44
CA TYR A 19 -4.91 -10.15 -5.21
C TYR A 19 -4.93 -9.73 -6.68
N ASN A 20 -6.11 -9.69 -7.29
CA ASN A 20 -6.28 -9.25 -8.67
C ASN A 20 -5.91 -7.78 -8.83
N GLN A 21 -6.36 -6.90 -7.93
CA GLN A 21 -6.04 -5.49 -7.98
C GLN A 21 -4.54 -5.23 -7.72
N ALA A 22 -3.93 -5.92 -6.75
CA ALA A 22 -2.50 -5.78 -6.47
C ALA A 22 -1.62 -6.14 -7.68
N LYS A 23 -2.07 -7.07 -8.54
CA LYS A 23 -1.38 -7.42 -9.78
C LYS A 23 -1.45 -6.34 -10.86
N THR A 24 -2.42 -5.43 -10.80
CA THR A 24 -2.56 -4.34 -11.79
C THR A 24 -1.73 -3.11 -11.44
N ILE A 25 -1.15 -3.07 -10.24
CA ILE A 25 -0.34 -1.95 -9.75
C ILE A 25 1.09 -2.11 -10.26
N HIS A 26 1.56 -1.08 -10.95
CA HIS A 26 2.93 -0.95 -11.37
C HIS A 26 3.85 -0.63 -10.19
N SER A 27 5.07 -1.16 -10.21
CA SER A 27 6.07 -0.88 -9.18
C SER A 27 6.51 0.59 -9.18
N ASN A 28 6.46 1.29 -10.31
CA ASN A 28 6.72 2.72 -10.43
C ASN A 28 5.45 3.52 -10.10
N MET A 29 5.53 4.43 -9.13
CA MET A 29 4.36 5.20 -8.66
C MET A 29 3.74 6.03 -9.77
N LYS A 30 4.54 6.57 -10.70
CA LYS A 30 4.06 7.44 -11.78
C LYS A 30 3.24 6.72 -12.86
N ASP A 31 3.37 5.40 -12.92
CA ASP A 31 2.71 4.57 -13.93
C ASP A 31 1.37 4.03 -13.40
N ASN A 32 0.96 4.44 -12.19
CA ASN A 32 -0.32 4.11 -11.61
C ASN A 32 -1.25 5.33 -11.64
N ASP A 33 -2.53 5.06 -11.89
CA ASP A 33 -3.59 6.01 -11.61
C ASP A 33 -3.90 5.98 -10.11
N ASP A 34 -4.08 7.15 -9.49
CA ASP A 34 -4.40 7.29 -8.06
C ASP A 34 -5.65 6.46 -7.68
N SER A 35 -6.63 6.36 -8.59
CA SER A 35 -7.84 5.56 -8.39
C SER A 35 -7.57 4.06 -8.14
N LYS A 36 -6.50 3.50 -8.71
CA LYS A 36 -6.14 2.09 -8.50
C LYS A 36 -5.62 1.83 -7.09
N LEU A 37 -4.88 2.79 -6.53
CA LEU A 37 -4.34 2.71 -5.18
C LEU A 37 -5.46 2.89 -4.15
N ASP A 38 -6.38 3.84 -4.39
CA ASP A 38 -7.57 4.05 -3.57
C ASP A 38 -8.48 2.82 -3.56
N GLU A 39 -8.68 2.19 -4.73
CA GLU A 39 -9.44 0.96 -4.85
C GLU A 39 -8.78 -0.18 -4.07
N LEU A 40 -7.46 -0.36 -4.21
CA LEU A 40 -6.73 -1.38 -3.44
C LEU A 40 -6.88 -1.15 -1.93
N GLN A 41 -6.75 0.10 -1.48
CA GLN A 41 -6.94 0.44 -0.07
C GLN A 41 -8.37 0.12 0.40
N SER A 42 -9.38 0.51 -0.37
CA SER A 42 -10.79 0.22 -0.05
C SER A 42 -11.05 -1.29 0.06
N LEU A 43 -10.45 -2.10 -0.83
CA LEU A 43 -10.55 -3.56 -0.79
C LEU A 43 -9.91 -4.13 0.48
N PHE A 44 -8.74 -3.64 0.90
CA PHE A 44 -8.12 -4.04 2.16
C PHE A 44 -8.97 -3.70 3.39
N GLU A 45 -9.56 -2.51 3.43
CA GLU A 45 -10.46 -2.09 4.52
C GLU A 45 -11.70 -2.98 4.60
N LYS A 46 -12.35 -3.25 3.45
CA LYS A 46 -13.51 -4.15 3.36
C LYS A 46 -13.15 -5.56 3.81
N ARG A 47 -11.98 -6.07 3.39
CA ARG A 47 -11.46 -7.39 3.80
C ARG A 47 -11.25 -7.45 5.31
N GLY A 48 -10.60 -6.43 5.88
CA GLY A 48 -10.40 -6.31 7.33
C GLY A 48 -11.71 -6.32 8.11
N GLN A 49 -12.71 -5.55 7.66
CA GLN A 49 -14.04 -5.56 8.29
C GLN A 49 -14.74 -6.91 8.20
N ALA A 50 -14.62 -7.63 7.08
CA ALA A 50 -15.18 -8.98 6.94
C ALA A 50 -14.53 -9.99 7.88
N ILE A 51 -13.21 -9.91 8.07
CA ILE A 51 -12.48 -10.74 9.04
C ILE A 51 -12.98 -10.45 10.47
N LEU A 52 -13.15 -9.19 10.84
CA LEU A 52 -13.67 -8.82 12.16
C LEU A 52 -15.10 -9.34 12.39
N ARG A 53 -15.97 -9.30 11.36
CA ARG A 53 -17.32 -9.88 11.44
C ARG A 53 -17.29 -11.39 11.55
N LEU A 54 -16.44 -12.06 10.77
CA LEU A 54 -16.24 -13.50 10.82
C LEU A 54 -15.85 -13.94 12.23
N ASP A 55 -14.83 -13.29 12.82
CA ASP A 55 -14.40 -13.57 14.19
C ASP A 55 -15.54 -13.33 15.19
N ALA A 56 -16.24 -12.21 15.09
CA ALA A 56 -17.38 -11.93 15.96
C ALA A 56 -18.49 -12.99 15.88
N PHE A 57 -18.80 -13.52 14.69
CA PHE A 57 -19.78 -14.60 14.54
C PHE A 57 -19.28 -15.92 15.12
N ILE A 58 -18.03 -16.27 14.88
CA ILE A 58 -17.36 -17.45 15.44
C ILE A 58 -17.42 -17.43 16.97
N GLN A 59 -17.11 -16.30 17.60
CA GLN A 59 -17.10 -16.16 19.06
C GLN A 59 -18.51 -16.17 19.66
N LYS A 60 -19.48 -15.52 19.02
CA LYS A 60 -20.84 -15.35 19.59
C LYS A 60 -21.75 -16.55 19.39
N GLN A 61 -21.70 -17.20 18.23
CA GLN A 61 -22.66 -18.25 17.84
C GLN A 61 -22.03 -19.65 17.86
N GLY A 62 -20.72 -19.72 18.11
CA GLY A 62 -19.94 -20.91 17.85
C GLY A 62 -19.81 -21.16 16.34
N HIS A 63 -18.98 -22.15 16.01
CA HIS A 63 -18.78 -22.57 14.64
C HIS A 63 -18.51 -24.07 14.61
N GLN A 64 -18.80 -24.70 13.48
CA GLN A 64 -18.38 -26.07 13.20
C GLN A 64 -17.81 -26.11 11.80
N TRP A 65 -16.49 -26.14 11.69
CA TRP A 65 -15.82 -26.17 10.40
C TRP A 65 -16.19 -27.42 9.61
N THR A 66 -16.97 -27.22 8.56
CA THR A 66 -17.31 -28.26 7.60
C THR A 66 -16.13 -28.52 6.66
N LEU A 67 -16.22 -29.58 5.84
CA LEU A 67 -15.21 -29.84 4.81
C LEU A 67 -15.15 -28.72 3.77
N GLU A 68 -16.29 -28.10 3.45
CA GLU A 68 -16.37 -26.96 2.54
C GLU A 68 -15.63 -25.75 3.11
N ASP A 69 -15.87 -25.41 4.39
CA ASP A 69 -15.19 -24.30 5.04
C ASP A 69 -13.67 -24.49 5.07
N ARG A 70 -13.20 -25.73 5.31
CA ARG A 70 -11.78 -26.06 5.26
C ARG A 70 -11.20 -25.84 3.86
N GLY A 71 -11.95 -26.20 2.81
CA GLY A 71 -11.57 -25.92 1.43
C GLY A 71 -11.38 -24.42 1.17
N ILE A 72 -12.32 -23.59 1.65
CA ILE A 72 -12.21 -22.12 1.55
C ILE A 72 -10.99 -21.61 2.33
N ILE A 73 -10.76 -22.12 3.54
CA ILE A 73 -9.60 -21.73 4.37
C ILE A 73 -8.28 -22.07 3.67
N ASP A 74 -8.19 -23.22 2.99
CA ASP A 74 -6.97 -23.60 2.27
C ASP A 74 -6.75 -22.78 0.99
N GLN A 75 -7.83 -22.37 0.31
CA GLN A 75 -7.76 -21.40 -0.79
C GLN A 75 -7.26 -20.04 -0.29
N LEU A 76 -7.81 -19.57 0.84
CA LEU A 76 -7.35 -18.34 1.50
C LEU A 76 -5.86 -18.40 1.81
N LYS A 77 -5.36 -19.44 2.48
CA LYS A 77 -3.92 -19.60 2.76
C LYS A 77 -3.07 -19.55 1.49
N THR A 78 -3.53 -20.19 0.43
CA THR A 78 -2.82 -20.23 -0.85
C THR A 78 -2.75 -18.85 -1.50
N LEU A 79 -3.85 -18.08 -1.46
CA LEU A 79 -3.90 -16.72 -1.97
C LEU A 79 -3.07 -15.76 -1.13
N GLU A 80 -3.13 -15.86 0.20
CA GLU A 80 -2.31 -15.03 1.11
C GLU A 80 -0.81 -15.23 0.84
N ALA A 81 -0.36 -16.47 0.68
CA ALA A 81 1.03 -16.78 0.36
C ALA A 81 1.50 -16.15 -0.97
N LYS A 82 0.58 -15.96 -1.93
CA LYS A 82 0.85 -15.28 -3.21
C LYS A 82 0.73 -13.76 -3.09
N LEU A 83 -0.18 -13.26 -2.28
CA LEU A 83 -0.44 -11.83 -2.08
C LEU A 83 0.68 -11.17 -1.29
N GLN A 84 1.18 -11.82 -0.23
CA GLN A 84 2.22 -11.30 0.64
C GLN A 84 3.44 -10.77 -0.12
N PRO A 85 4.10 -11.54 -1.03
CA PRO A 85 5.25 -11.02 -1.76
C PRO A 85 4.91 -9.87 -2.72
N LEU A 86 3.68 -9.82 -3.26
CA LEU A 86 3.26 -8.70 -4.13
C LEU A 86 3.18 -7.40 -3.34
N ILE A 87 2.51 -7.43 -2.19
CA ILE A 87 2.33 -6.25 -1.33
C ILE A 87 3.67 -5.79 -0.76
N THR A 88 4.53 -6.71 -0.30
CA THR A 88 5.86 -6.37 0.19
C THR A 88 6.69 -5.66 -0.88
N ARG A 89 6.68 -6.15 -2.12
CA ARG A 89 7.43 -5.51 -3.23
C ARG A 89 6.88 -4.13 -3.57
N LEU A 90 5.57 -3.95 -3.59
CA LEU A 90 4.95 -2.64 -3.83
C LEU A 90 5.36 -1.64 -2.75
N TYR A 91 5.28 -2.04 -1.48
CA TYR A 91 5.69 -1.23 -0.34
C TYR A 91 7.17 -0.82 -0.43
N GLU A 92 8.06 -1.77 -0.69
CA GLU A 92 9.50 -1.51 -0.84
C GLU A 92 9.77 -0.55 -2.00
N SER A 93 9.12 -0.77 -3.15
CA SER A 93 9.31 0.07 -4.34
C SER A 93 8.86 1.51 -4.10
N PHE A 94 7.69 1.71 -3.51
CA PHE A 94 7.15 3.05 -3.24
C PHE A 94 7.96 3.76 -2.16
N SER A 95 8.36 3.05 -1.11
CA SER A 95 9.22 3.60 -0.05
C SER A 95 10.57 4.09 -0.59
N ASN A 96 11.20 3.30 -1.46
CA ASN A 96 12.46 3.67 -2.11
C ASN A 96 12.31 4.88 -3.03
N GLN A 97 11.23 4.97 -3.80
CA GLN A 97 10.94 6.12 -4.65
C GLN A 97 10.71 7.39 -3.83
N MET A 98 9.96 7.30 -2.72
CA MET A 98 9.73 8.42 -1.82
C MET A 98 11.04 8.92 -1.17
N LYS A 99 11.90 7.99 -0.76
CA LYS A 99 13.25 8.32 -0.23
C LYS A 99 14.08 9.09 -1.26
N ARG A 100 14.09 8.64 -2.53
CA ARG A 100 14.78 9.32 -3.62
C ARG A 100 14.21 10.73 -3.86
N ILE A 101 12.88 10.89 -3.89
CA ILE A 101 12.22 12.21 -4.04
C ILE A 101 12.67 13.16 -2.91
N ASN A 102 12.69 12.68 -1.67
CA ASN A 102 13.10 13.50 -0.52
C ASN A 102 14.59 13.88 -0.57
N GLN A 103 15.46 12.95 -0.96
CA GLN A 103 16.89 13.22 -1.17
C GLN A 103 17.11 14.26 -2.27
N THR A 104 16.43 14.13 -3.41
CA THR A 104 16.50 15.10 -4.50
C THR A 104 16.00 16.46 -4.03
N LYS A 105 14.86 16.55 -3.33
CA LYS A 105 14.36 17.81 -2.77
C LYS A 105 15.37 18.46 -1.81
N GLN A 106 16.01 17.67 -0.95
CA GLN A 106 17.03 18.16 -0.02
C GLN A 106 18.27 18.66 -0.77
N ALA A 107 18.75 17.93 -1.79
CA ALA A 107 19.86 18.34 -2.63
C ALA A 107 19.53 19.64 -3.39
N SER A 108 18.35 19.75 -4.01
CA SER A 108 17.90 20.97 -4.68
C SER A 108 17.85 22.17 -3.73
N LYS A 109 17.35 22.00 -2.49
CA LYS A 109 17.38 23.06 -1.48
C LYS A 109 18.81 23.50 -1.11
N LYS A 110 19.74 22.55 -0.96
CA LYS A 110 21.17 22.86 -0.72
C LYS A 110 21.80 23.63 -1.88
N TYR A 111 21.51 23.23 -3.12
CA TYR A 111 22.01 23.93 -4.31
C TYR A 111 21.44 25.35 -4.44
N ILE A 112 20.12 25.54 -4.26
CA ILE A 112 19.50 26.88 -4.29
C ILE A 112 20.08 27.77 -3.19
N GLY A 113 20.26 27.23 -1.97
CA GLY A 113 20.91 27.95 -0.87
C GLY A 113 22.35 28.34 -1.18
N ALA A 114 23.12 27.46 -1.83
CA ALA A 114 24.50 27.73 -2.23
C ALA A 114 24.64 28.83 -3.29
N TYR A 115 23.66 29.02 -4.17
CA TYR A 115 23.65 30.16 -5.12
C TYR A 115 23.08 31.44 -4.51
N GLN A 116 22.18 31.34 -3.51
CA GLN A 116 21.70 32.50 -2.75
C GLN A 116 22.78 33.08 -1.81
N THR A 117 23.69 32.27 -1.27
CA THR A 117 24.78 32.76 -0.40
C THR A 117 25.98 33.36 -1.14
N VAL A 118 26.02 33.34 -2.48
CA VAL A 118 27.15 33.87 -3.28
C VAL A 118 26.87 35.29 -3.83
N SER A 119 25.80 35.96 -3.37
CA SER A 119 25.40 37.27 -3.90
C SER A 119 25.32 38.37 -2.84
N THR A 120 26.39 38.63 -2.05
CA THR A 120 26.64 39.95 -1.43
C THR A 120 28.03 40.07 -0.79
N ASP A 121 29.11 39.96 -1.57
CA ASP A 121 30.40 40.57 -1.16
C ASP A 121 31.25 41.01 -2.37
N GLY A 122 30.57 41.56 -3.38
CA GLY A 122 31.20 42.20 -4.53
C GLY A 122 31.56 43.64 -4.19
N SER A 123 32.80 43.82 -3.75
CA SER A 123 33.49 45.09 -3.55
C SER A 123 33.24 46.11 -4.68
N PHE A 124 32.63 47.25 -4.36
CA PHE A 124 32.71 48.47 -5.16
C PHE A 124 33.48 49.52 -4.36
N ILE A 125 34.81 49.46 -4.41
CA ILE A 125 35.64 50.64 -4.18
C ILE A 125 35.94 51.22 -5.56
N ASP A 126 35.17 52.24 -5.94
CA ASP A 126 35.49 53.12 -7.06
C ASP A 126 36.72 53.95 -6.69
N LYS A 127 37.86 53.63 -7.31
CA LYS A 127 39.01 54.55 -7.37
C LYS A 127 38.89 55.33 -8.67
N ARG A 128 38.50 56.59 -8.57
CA ARG A 128 38.80 57.61 -9.57
C ARG A 128 39.41 58.85 -8.91
N ASN A 129 40.49 59.30 -9.55
CA ASN A 129 41.43 60.36 -9.15
C ASN A 129 40.77 61.70 -8.84
#